data_AF-A0A928GMB3-F1
#
_entry.id   AF-A0A928GMB3-F1
#
_cell.length_a   1.000
_cell.length_b   1.000
_cell.length_c   1.000
_cell.angle_alpha   90.00
_cell.angle_beta   90.00
_cell.angle_gamma   90.00
#
_symmetry.space_group_name_H-M   'P 1'
#
loop_
_entity.id
_entity.type
_entity.pdbx_description
1 polymer ?
#
loop_
_entity_poly.entity_id
_entity_poly.type
_entity_poly.pdbx_seq_one_letter_code
_entity_poly.pdbx_strand_id
1 'polypeptide(L)'
;MKKKLLFATAILCSVSLAFADAVSIGGVYLVYDEDVDDLTSRINEVDGMTASGAISFNASTKTLTLEDATIECNSDKSVILFYPNSTLNIVLVGENSFNQTNSGYVSCVRSAQSSVLNISGSGSLTITSVQWYPIATDASCSIVIDNTTVDLHSTGYGDYGINNNSQTFGDVEIIKSTVRAGSISRVHSVTLTDCRIASPDDAEVTESGISRANVFIVPVYPTGINEVQDNKKQGMKVLRDDAVYILRDGKEYNVKGERVR
;
A
#
# COMPACT_ATOMS: atom_id res chain seq x y z
N MET A 1 -34.45 -53.01 -4.76
CA MET A 1 -34.51 -51.84 -3.85
C MET A 1 -33.22 -51.06 -4.02
N LYS A 2 -33.32 -49.88 -4.66
CA LYS A 2 -32.19 -49.11 -5.20
C LYS A 2 -31.55 -48.21 -4.13
N LYS A 3 -30.25 -48.04 -4.29
CA LYS A 3 -29.27 -47.38 -3.42
C LYS A 3 -29.64 -45.92 -3.11
N LYS A 4 -29.28 -45.51 -1.89
CA LYS A 4 -29.28 -44.12 -1.40
C LYS A 4 -28.56 -43.21 -2.40
N LEU A 5 -29.31 -42.25 -2.94
CA LEU A 5 -28.80 -41.15 -3.75
C LEU A 5 -28.36 -40.06 -2.76
N LEU A 6 -27.06 -40.01 -2.46
CA LEU A 6 -26.49 -38.90 -1.69
C LEU A 6 -26.46 -37.66 -2.58
N PHE A 7 -26.95 -36.55 -2.03
CA PHE A 7 -26.95 -35.22 -2.63
C PHE A 7 -25.51 -34.80 -2.97
N ALA A 8 -25.19 -34.81 -4.26
CA ALA A 8 -24.07 -34.07 -4.84
C ALA A 8 -24.63 -33.30 -6.04
N THR A 9 -25.44 -32.28 -5.75
CA THR A 9 -25.85 -31.34 -6.78
C THR A 9 -24.69 -30.38 -6.98
N ALA A 10 -24.02 -30.55 -8.11
CA ALA A 10 -23.03 -29.63 -8.63
C ALA A 10 -23.57 -28.19 -8.66
N ILE A 11 -22.83 -27.26 -8.06
CA ILE A 11 -22.75 -25.92 -8.65
C ILE A 11 -21.61 -26.01 -9.67
N LEU A 12 -21.99 -26.46 -10.87
CA LEU A 12 -21.24 -26.18 -12.08
C LEU A 12 -21.42 -24.68 -12.35
N CYS A 13 -20.68 -23.83 -11.64
CA CYS A 13 -20.61 -22.42 -11.99
C CYS A 13 -19.70 -22.31 -13.22
N SER A 14 -20.26 -22.50 -14.40
CA SER A 14 -19.74 -21.87 -15.61
C SER A 14 -20.04 -20.36 -15.56
N VAL A 15 -19.63 -19.71 -14.46
CA VAL A 15 -19.48 -18.28 -14.44
C VAL A 15 -17.99 -18.11 -14.71
N SER A 16 -17.67 -17.45 -15.81
CA SER A 16 -16.49 -16.61 -15.82
C SER A 16 -16.70 -15.63 -14.65
N LEU A 17 -16.36 -16.05 -13.42
CA LEU A 17 -16.28 -15.15 -12.29
C LEU A 17 -15.00 -14.39 -12.57
N ALA A 18 -15.14 -13.32 -13.35
CA ALA A 18 -14.32 -12.16 -13.12
C ALA A 18 -14.54 -11.82 -11.64
N PHE A 19 -13.70 -12.37 -10.77
CA PHE A 19 -13.62 -11.95 -9.38
C PHE A 19 -13.23 -10.48 -9.47
N ALA A 20 -14.21 -9.60 -9.43
CA ALA A 20 -14.03 -8.17 -9.31
C ALA A 20 -14.47 -7.82 -7.90
N ASP A 21 -13.75 -6.90 -7.27
CA ASP A 21 -13.98 -6.49 -5.89
C ASP A 21 -13.85 -7.65 -4.88
N ALA A 22 -12.62 -8.15 -4.73
CA ALA A 22 -12.23 -9.10 -3.69
C ALA A 22 -10.73 -8.99 -3.37
N VAL A 23 -10.33 -9.52 -2.22
CA VAL A 23 -8.91 -9.64 -1.85
C VAL A 23 -8.61 -11.02 -1.32
N SER A 24 -7.35 -11.46 -1.47
CA SER A 24 -6.82 -12.59 -0.72
C SER A 24 -5.76 -12.10 0.27
N ILE A 25 -5.87 -12.57 1.51
CA ILE A 25 -4.94 -12.27 2.61
C ILE A 25 -4.37 -13.60 3.13
N GLY A 26 -3.05 -13.79 3.04
CA GLY A 26 -2.40 -15.06 3.41
C GLY A 26 -2.98 -16.27 2.66
N GLY A 27 -3.45 -16.08 1.42
CA GLY A 27 -4.10 -17.11 0.63
C GLY A 27 -5.56 -17.41 1.01
N VAL A 28 -6.11 -16.79 2.06
CA VAL A 28 -7.54 -16.83 2.37
C VAL A 28 -8.26 -15.86 1.46
N TYR A 29 -9.28 -16.32 0.74
CA TYR A 29 -10.08 -15.49 -0.15
C TYR A 29 -11.20 -14.80 0.64
N LEU A 30 -11.25 -13.47 0.57
CA LEU A 30 -12.24 -12.64 1.25
C LEU A 30 -13.10 -11.94 0.20
N VAL A 31 -14.35 -12.36 0.15
CA VAL A 31 -15.44 -11.64 -0.51
C VAL A 31 -16.07 -10.76 0.56
N TYR A 32 -16.44 -9.53 0.24
CA TYR A 32 -16.91 -8.54 1.22
C TYR A 32 -18.33 -8.82 1.73
N ASP A 33 -18.62 -10.05 2.18
CA ASP A 33 -19.93 -10.52 2.62
C ASP A 33 -19.99 -10.90 4.11
N GLU A 34 -18.86 -11.28 4.72
CA GLU A 34 -18.79 -11.63 6.15
C GLU A 34 -17.56 -11.05 6.86
N ASP A 35 -17.75 -10.66 8.12
CA ASP A 35 -16.66 -10.30 9.03
C ASP A 35 -15.91 -11.59 9.44
N VAL A 36 -14.61 -11.45 9.68
CA VAL A 36 -13.72 -12.54 10.08
C VAL A 36 -12.92 -12.10 11.29
N ASP A 37 -13.33 -12.55 12.49
CA ASP A 37 -12.70 -12.12 13.75
C ASP A 37 -11.32 -12.74 13.98
N ASP A 38 -11.11 -13.97 13.50
CA ASP A 38 -9.83 -14.69 13.61
C ASP A 38 -9.37 -15.16 12.23
N LEU A 39 -8.73 -14.24 11.50
CA LEU A 39 -8.10 -14.54 10.22
C LEU A 39 -6.75 -15.25 10.42
N THR A 40 -6.10 -15.07 11.58
CA THR A 40 -4.82 -15.72 11.92
C THR A 40 -4.94 -17.24 11.83
N SER A 41 -5.96 -17.84 12.45
CA SER A 41 -6.18 -19.29 12.37
C SER A 41 -6.43 -19.76 10.94
N ARG A 42 -7.22 -19.02 10.15
CA ARG A 42 -7.51 -19.36 8.74
C ARG A 42 -6.27 -19.29 7.86
N ILE A 43 -5.38 -18.32 8.07
CA ILE A 43 -4.12 -18.22 7.32
C ILE A 43 -3.21 -19.40 7.65
N ASN A 44 -3.15 -19.84 8.91
CA ASN A 44 -2.36 -21.00 9.32
C ASN A 44 -2.86 -22.35 8.77
N GLU A 45 -4.06 -22.40 8.18
CA GLU A 45 -4.56 -23.57 7.43
C GLU A 45 -4.09 -23.59 5.96
N VAL A 46 -3.53 -22.48 5.47
CA VAL A 46 -3.06 -22.36 4.09
C VAL A 46 -1.62 -22.88 3.99
N ASP A 47 -1.40 -23.86 3.11
CA ASP A 47 -0.07 -24.39 2.89
C ASP A 47 0.91 -23.29 2.43
N GLY A 48 2.06 -23.27 3.12
CA GLY A 48 3.13 -22.32 2.95
C GLY A 48 2.90 -20.91 3.54
N MET A 49 1.93 -20.77 4.44
CA MET A 49 1.67 -19.55 5.20
C MET A 49 1.76 -19.82 6.69
N THR A 50 2.32 -18.87 7.44
CA THR A 50 2.28 -18.83 8.90
C THR A 50 1.89 -17.45 9.36
N ALA A 51 1.01 -17.36 10.35
CA ALA A 51 0.53 -16.10 10.91
C ALA A 51 0.55 -16.11 12.44
N SER A 52 0.90 -14.98 13.03
CA SER A 52 0.83 -14.69 14.46
C SER A 52 0.24 -13.30 14.70
N GLY A 53 -0.10 -13.01 15.97
CA GLY A 53 -0.80 -11.78 16.36
C GLY A 53 -2.29 -11.81 16.03
N ALA A 54 -2.97 -10.69 16.27
CA ALA A 54 -4.39 -10.54 16.00
C ALA A 54 -4.60 -10.00 14.58
N ILE A 55 -5.31 -10.78 13.76
CA ILE A 55 -5.66 -10.41 12.38
C ILE A 55 -7.16 -10.61 12.24
N SER A 56 -7.88 -9.53 11.95
CA SER A 56 -9.33 -9.56 11.72
C SER A 56 -9.70 -8.77 10.48
N PHE A 57 -10.86 -9.09 9.91
CA PHE A 57 -11.37 -8.45 8.72
C PHE A 57 -12.83 -8.03 8.90
N ASN A 58 -13.12 -6.77 8.64
CA ASN A 58 -14.48 -6.25 8.57
C ASN A 58 -14.90 -6.08 7.11
N ALA A 59 -15.86 -6.88 6.65
CA ALA A 59 -16.34 -6.88 5.28
C ALA A 59 -17.03 -5.57 4.90
N SER A 60 -17.83 -5.00 5.80
CA SER A 60 -18.63 -3.80 5.51
C SER A 60 -17.78 -2.57 5.19
N THR A 61 -16.63 -2.46 5.84
CA THR A 61 -15.66 -1.36 5.65
C THR A 61 -14.46 -1.79 4.83
N LYS A 62 -14.38 -3.07 4.42
CA LYS A 62 -13.22 -3.67 3.73
C LYS A 62 -11.92 -3.45 4.51
N THR A 63 -11.98 -3.61 5.84
CA THR A 63 -10.88 -3.25 6.75
C THR A 63 -10.21 -4.50 7.30
N LEU A 64 -8.93 -4.66 7.01
CA LEU A 64 -8.02 -5.59 7.66
C LEU A 64 -7.37 -4.89 8.86
N THR A 65 -7.62 -5.38 10.07
CA THR A 65 -6.94 -4.90 11.27
C THR A 65 -5.79 -5.84 11.61
N LEU A 66 -4.61 -5.26 11.82
CA LEU A 66 -3.39 -5.97 12.23
C LEU A 66 -2.94 -5.43 13.58
N GLU A 67 -2.86 -6.29 14.58
CA GLU A 67 -2.40 -5.97 15.93
C GLU A 67 -1.27 -6.92 16.33
N ASP A 68 -0.05 -6.35 16.39
CA ASP A 68 1.22 -7.09 16.61
C ASP A 68 1.33 -8.34 15.73
N ALA A 69 0.88 -8.22 14.48
CA ALA A 69 0.67 -9.32 13.57
C ALA A 69 1.86 -9.57 12.64
N THR A 70 2.23 -10.84 12.46
CA THR A 70 3.23 -11.24 11.48
C THR A 70 2.64 -12.28 10.54
N ILE A 71 2.76 -12.08 9.24
CA ILE A 71 2.45 -13.08 8.22
C ILE A 71 3.73 -13.45 7.48
N GLU A 72 4.12 -14.71 7.55
CA GLU A 72 5.23 -15.27 6.80
C GLU A 72 4.70 -16.10 5.62
N CYS A 73 5.29 -15.89 4.44
CA CYS A 73 4.96 -16.61 3.22
C CYS A 73 6.22 -17.31 2.69
N ASN A 74 6.21 -18.64 2.70
CA ASN A 74 7.28 -19.46 2.11
C ASN A 74 6.85 -20.12 0.78
N SER A 75 5.77 -19.62 0.17
CA SER A 75 5.21 -20.11 -1.09
C SER A 75 5.37 -19.08 -2.23
N ASP A 76 4.91 -19.43 -3.43
CA ASP A 76 4.88 -18.56 -4.61
C ASP A 76 3.62 -17.67 -4.66
N LYS A 77 3.07 -17.34 -3.50
CA LYS A 77 1.88 -16.50 -3.35
C LYS A 77 2.25 -15.12 -2.81
N SER A 78 1.44 -14.12 -3.14
CA SER A 78 1.44 -12.84 -2.45
C SER A 78 0.80 -13.01 -1.07
N VAL A 79 1.27 -12.25 -0.07
CA VAL A 79 0.58 -12.12 1.21
C VAL A 79 -0.74 -11.41 1.02
N ILE A 80 -0.76 -10.35 0.21
CA ILE A 80 -1.99 -9.68 -0.21
C ILE A 80 -2.09 -9.70 -1.73
N LEU A 81 -3.19 -10.24 -2.25
CA LEU A 81 -3.53 -10.21 -3.67
C LEU A 81 -4.88 -9.51 -3.85
N PHE A 82 -4.90 -8.41 -4.59
CA PHE A 82 -6.15 -7.80 -5.02
C PHE A 82 -6.64 -8.42 -6.31
N TYR A 83 -7.96 -8.49 -6.41
CA TYR A 83 -8.65 -8.72 -7.66
C TYR A 83 -9.09 -7.37 -8.27
N PRO A 84 -9.42 -7.28 -9.58
CA PRO A 84 -9.76 -6.00 -10.20
C PRO A 84 -10.84 -5.21 -9.47
N ASN A 85 -10.72 -3.88 -9.45
CA ASN A 85 -11.69 -2.95 -8.82
C ASN A 85 -11.90 -3.15 -7.31
N SER A 86 -10.85 -3.57 -6.59
CA SER A 86 -10.94 -3.87 -5.16
C SER A 86 -10.40 -2.75 -4.29
N THR A 87 -10.98 -2.56 -3.11
CA THR A 87 -10.47 -1.62 -2.10
C THR A 87 -10.16 -2.36 -0.82
N LEU A 88 -9.00 -2.08 -0.22
CA LEU A 88 -8.63 -2.61 1.09
C LEU A 88 -8.13 -1.47 1.97
N ASN A 89 -8.69 -1.40 3.18
CA ASN A 89 -8.20 -0.55 4.25
C ASN A 89 -7.40 -1.44 5.22
N ILE A 90 -6.17 -1.07 5.52
CA ILE A 90 -5.34 -1.72 6.54
C ILE A 90 -5.22 -0.76 7.71
N VAL A 91 -5.60 -1.22 8.90
CA VAL A 91 -5.45 -0.49 10.16
C VAL A 91 -4.41 -1.20 11.01
N LEU A 92 -3.35 -0.47 11.33
CA LEU A 92 -2.17 -0.96 12.03
C LEU A 92 -2.21 -0.56 13.51
N VAL A 93 -2.05 -1.54 14.38
CA VAL A 93 -1.85 -1.40 15.82
C VAL A 93 -0.59 -2.19 16.19
N GLY A 94 0.26 -1.60 17.02
CA GLY A 94 1.53 -2.23 17.39
C GLY A 94 2.50 -2.39 16.21
N GLU A 95 3.33 -3.44 16.25
CA GLU A 95 4.35 -3.72 15.23
C GLU A 95 3.93 -4.88 14.33
N ASN A 96 3.73 -4.60 13.04
CA ASN A 96 3.22 -5.61 12.10
C ASN A 96 4.25 -5.91 11.00
N SER A 97 4.25 -7.14 10.49
CA SER A 97 5.14 -7.52 9.40
C SER A 97 4.58 -8.52 8.41
N PHE A 98 4.94 -8.35 7.14
CA PHE A 98 4.74 -9.33 6.08
C PHE A 98 6.11 -9.78 5.55
N ASN A 99 6.43 -11.06 5.72
CA ASN A 99 7.75 -11.59 5.40
C ASN A 99 7.65 -12.70 4.36
N GLN A 100 8.00 -12.38 3.11
CA GLN A 100 8.25 -13.42 2.13
C GLN A 100 9.65 -14.00 2.35
N THR A 101 9.72 -15.33 2.45
CA THR A 101 10.98 -16.08 2.58
C THR A 101 11.28 -16.91 1.34
N ASN A 102 10.28 -17.15 0.49
CA ASN A 102 10.49 -17.82 -0.79
C ASN A 102 11.19 -16.90 -1.80
N SER A 103 12.16 -17.45 -2.52
CA SER A 103 12.83 -16.80 -3.64
C SER A 103 12.01 -16.87 -4.94
N GLY A 104 10.68 -16.82 -4.85
CA GLY A 104 9.83 -16.72 -6.03
C GLY A 104 9.81 -15.29 -6.56
N TYR A 105 9.66 -15.13 -7.87
CA TYR A 105 9.39 -13.83 -8.49
C TYR A 105 7.93 -13.43 -8.21
N VAL A 106 7.63 -13.04 -6.97
CA VAL A 106 6.29 -12.63 -6.53
C VAL A 106 6.41 -11.46 -5.57
N SER A 107 5.64 -10.39 -5.81
CA SER A 107 5.53 -9.26 -4.89
C SER A 107 4.70 -9.62 -3.67
N CYS A 108 5.08 -9.08 -2.50
CA CYS A 108 4.42 -9.39 -1.24
C CYS A 108 2.96 -8.89 -1.24
N VAL A 109 2.76 -7.65 -1.67
CA VAL A 109 1.45 -7.07 -1.97
C VAL A 109 1.35 -6.85 -3.47
N ARG A 110 0.33 -7.44 -4.10
CA ARG A 110 0.07 -7.29 -5.54
C ARG A 110 -1.35 -6.79 -5.77
N SER A 111 -1.45 -5.60 -6.36
CA SER A 111 -2.73 -5.03 -6.78
C SER A 111 -3.07 -5.40 -8.22
N ALA A 112 -4.36 -5.63 -8.50
CA ALA A 112 -4.89 -5.73 -9.86
C ALA A 112 -5.50 -4.40 -10.30
N GLN A 113 -5.84 -4.25 -11.58
CA GLN A 113 -6.33 -2.99 -12.17
C GLN A 113 -7.42 -2.29 -11.32
N SER A 114 -7.33 -0.97 -11.23
CA SER A 114 -8.30 -0.09 -10.56
C SER A 114 -8.51 -0.40 -9.08
N SER A 115 -7.47 -0.87 -8.38
CA SER A 115 -7.55 -1.17 -6.94
C SER A 115 -7.05 -0.01 -6.08
N VAL A 116 -7.53 0.04 -4.84
CA VAL A 116 -7.14 1.06 -3.85
C VAL A 116 -6.63 0.38 -2.59
N LEU A 117 -5.43 0.74 -2.15
CA LEU A 117 -4.85 0.30 -0.88
C LEU A 117 -4.68 1.50 0.05
N ASN A 118 -5.37 1.47 1.18
CA ASN A 118 -5.20 2.47 2.24
C ASN A 118 -4.52 1.81 3.43
N ILE A 119 -3.46 2.43 3.96
CA ILE A 119 -2.72 1.97 5.13
C ILE A 119 -2.73 3.09 6.16
N SER A 120 -3.20 2.78 7.37
CA SER A 120 -3.37 3.77 8.43
C SER A 120 -3.23 3.15 9.82
N GLY A 121 -3.38 3.97 10.86
CA GLY A 121 -3.37 3.51 12.24
C GLY A 121 -2.07 3.84 12.97
N SER A 122 -2.10 3.75 14.30
CA SER A 122 -0.99 4.19 15.15
C SER A 122 0.23 3.26 15.15
N GLY A 123 0.12 2.07 14.56
CA GLY A 123 1.17 1.07 14.48
C GLY A 123 2.13 1.26 13.30
N SER A 124 2.90 0.22 13.03
CA SER A 124 3.84 0.12 11.91
C SER A 124 3.60 -1.14 11.08
N LEU A 125 4.04 -1.11 9.82
CA LEU A 125 4.07 -2.27 8.93
C LEU A 125 5.42 -2.37 8.23
N THR A 126 6.11 -3.48 8.42
CA THR A 126 7.30 -3.84 7.67
C THR A 126 6.96 -4.88 6.60
N ILE A 127 7.27 -4.62 5.34
CA ILE A 127 7.09 -5.56 4.25
C ILE A 127 8.45 -5.97 3.71
N THR A 128 8.80 -7.24 3.89
CA THR A 128 10.01 -7.85 3.33
C THR A 128 9.65 -8.75 2.16
N SER A 129 10.15 -8.41 0.98
CA SER A 129 10.14 -9.27 -0.20
C SER A 129 11.52 -9.85 -0.49
N VAL A 130 11.57 -10.96 -1.23
CA VAL A 130 12.83 -11.54 -1.67
C VAL A 130 13.19 -11.04 -3.07
N GLN A 131 12.55 -11.53 -4.13
CA GLN A 131 13.01 -11.25 -5.50
C GLN A 131 12.34 -10.06 -6.19
N TRP A 132 11.18 -9.62 -5.73
CA TRP A 132 10.42 -8.56 -6.40
C TRP A 132 10.03 -7.41 -5.47
N TYR A 133 9.18 -6.50 -5.95
CA TYR A 133 8.76 -5.33 -5.19
C TYR A 133 7.98 -5.73 -3.94
N PRO A 134 8.22 -5.10 -2.77
CA PRO A 134 7.34 -5.22 -1.61
C PRO A 134 5.88 -4.93 -1.97
N ILE A 135 5.64 -3.85 -2.71
CA ILE A 135 4.31 -3.48 -3.23
C ILE A 135 4.40 -3.30 -4.75
N ALA A 136 3.63 -4.11 -5.48
CA ALA A 136 3.44 -3.96 -6.91
C ALA A 136 1.99 -3.61 -7.24
N THR A 137 1.80 -2.58 -8.05
CA THR A 137 0.48 -2.15 -8.53
C THR A 137 0.30 -2.37 -10.03
N ASP A 138 -0.95 -2.41 -10.48
CA ASP A 138 -1.31 -2.47 -11.90
C ASP A 138 -2.02 -1.18 -12.35
N ALA A 139 -2.65 -1.20 -13.52
CA ALA A 139 -3.28 -0.05 -14.15
C ALA A 139 -4.22 0.70 -13.19
N SER A 140 -4.07 2.01 -13.09
CA SER A 140 -5.00 2.89 -12.36
C SER A 140 -5.19 2.55 -10.87
N CYS A 141 -4.17 1.99 -10.20
CA CYS A 141 -4.25 1.72 -8.75
C CYS A 141 -3.73 2.88 -7.92
N SER A 142 -4.36 3.18 -6.78
CA SER A 142 -3.88 4.18 -5.83
C SER A 142 -3.45 3.58 -4.50
N ILE A 143 -2.47 4.21 -3.86
CA ILE A 143 -2.00 3.88 -2.51
C ILE A 143 -2.09 5.12 -1.65
N VAL A 144 -2.66 5.00 -0.45
CA VAL A 144 -2.68 6.04 0.57
C VAL A 144 -2.03 5.51 1.84
N ILE A 145 -1.05 6.23 2.39
CA ILE A 145 -0.40 5.92 3.67
C ILE A 145 -0.66 7.12 4.60
N ASP A 146 -1.53 6.95 5.60
CA ASP A 146 -1.97 8.05 6.49
C ASP A 146 -1.70 7.76 7.96
N ASN A 147 -0.97 8.68 8.61
CA ASN A 147 -0.71 8.71 10.03
C ASN A 147 -0.14 7.39 10.59
N THR A 148 0.83 6.80 9.89
CA THR A 148 1.43 5.51 10.26
C THR A 148 2.92 5.43 9.87
N THR A 149 3.54 4.27 10.10
CA THR A 149 4.92 3.96 9.68
C THR A 149 4.94 2.74 8.76
N VAL A 150 5.55 2.86 7.58
CA VAL A 150 5.67 1.77 6.62
C VAL A 150 7.12 1.62 6.16
N ASP A 151 7.69 0.44 6.35
CA ASP A 151 9.04 0.10 5.93
C ASP A 151 9.00 -0.99 4.86
N LEU A 152 9.50 -0.69 3.66
CA LEU A 152 9.50 -1.58 2.50
C LEU A 152 10.93 -2.00 2.17
N HIS A 153 11.17 -3.31 2.23
CA HIS A 153 12.49 -3.90 2.01
C HIS A 153 12.42 -5.03 0.98
N SER A 154 13.36 -5.03 0.04
CA SER A 154 13.65 -6.22 -0.78
C SER A 154 15.05 -6.73 -0.47
N THR A 155 15.16 -8.05 -0.30
CA THR A 155 16.43 -8.71 0.08
C THR A 155 17.19 -9.32 -1.10
N GLY A 156 16.56 -9.39 -2.28
CA GLY A 156 17.11 -9.98 -3.51
C GLY A 156 17.65 -8.94 -4.50
N TYR A 157 17.10 -8.93 -5.71
CA TYR A 157 17.66 -8.19 -6.87
C TYR A 157 17.38 -6.68 -6.82
N GLY A 158 17.99 -5.96 -5.89
CA GLY A 158 17.90 -4.50 -5.79
C GLY A 158 17.11 -4.02 -4.57
N ASP A 159 17.11 -2.71 -4.37
CA ASP A 159 16.36 -2.05 -3.29
C ASP A 159 15.06 -1.48 -3.88
N TYR A 160 13.99 -2.24 -3.72
CA TYR A 160 12.67 -1.98 -4.28
C TYR A 160 11.70 -1.53 -3.19
N GLY A 161 10.75 -0.67 -3.56
CA GLY A 161 9.63 -0.33 -2.69
C GLY A 161 8.29 -0.49 -3.43
N ILE A 162 7.77 0.63 -3.90
CA ILE A 162 6.50 0.72 -4.63
C ILE A 162 6.79 0.82 -6.13
N ASN A 163 6.17 -0.05 -6.92
CA ASN A 163 6.30 -0.03 -8.37
C ASN A 163 4.98 -0.35 -9.08
N ASN A 164 4.70 0.34 -10.18
CA ASN A 164 3.61 -0.01 -11.09
C ASN A 164 4.12 -0.84 -12.27
N ASN A 165 3.53 -2.01 -12.48
CA ASN A 165 3.88 -2.93 -13.57
C ASN A 165 3.16 -2.63 -14.89
N SER A 166 2.26 -1.65 -14.93
CA SER A 166 1.47 -1.27 -16.10
C SER A 166 2.07 -0.08 -16.86
N GLN A 167 1.37 0.38 -17.90
CA GLN A 167 1.62 1.66 -18.59
C GLN A 167 0.70 2.78 -18.10
N THR A 168 -0.42 2.43 -17.47
CA THR A 168 -1.34 3.40 -16.84
C THR A 168 -1.04 3.47 -15.36
N PHE A 169 -0.30 4.49 -14.96
CA PHE A 169 0.10 4.64 -13.58
C PHE A 169 -1.06 5.17 -12.72
N GLY A 170 -1.01 4.92 -11.42
CA GLY A 170 -1.89 5.57 -10.45
C GLY A 170 -1.09 6.27 -9.36
N ASP A 171 -1.80 6.82 -8.37
CA ASP A 171 -1.25 7.81 -7.44
C ASP A 171 -0.78 7.20 -6.12
N VAL A 172 0.25 7.81 -5.52
CA VAL A 172 0.69 7.52 -4.15
C VAL A 172 0.53 8.78 -3.31
N GLU A 173 -0.23 8.69 -2.23
CA GLU A 173 -0.41 9.76 -1.26
C GLU A 173 0.18 9.34 0.10
N ILE A 174 1.01 10.20 0.69
CA ILE A 174 1.66 9.96 1.98
C ILE A 174 1.35 11.14 2.91
N ILE A 175 0.60 10.87 3.97
CA ILE A 175 0.01 11.86 4.86
C ILE A 175 0.52 11.62 6.28
N LYS A 176 1.20 12.61 6.89
CA LYS A 176 1.71 12.56 8.28
C LYS A 176 2.38 11.22 8.64
N SER A 177 3.11 10.61 7.72
CA SER A 177 3.60 9.23 7.84
C SER A 177 5.11 9.16 7.70
N THR A 178 5.69 8.13 8.32
CA THR A 178 7.09 7.75 8.10
C THR A 178 7.13 6.62 7.08
N VAL A 179 7.85 6.79 5.98
CA VAL A 179 7.97 5.75 4.94
C VAL A 179 9.44 5.52 4.58
N ARG A 180 9.90 4.28 4.66
CA ARG A 180 11.18 3.85 4.08
C ARG A 180 10.90 2.93 2.90
N ALA A 181 11.51 3.22 1.76
CA ALA A 181 11.34 2.43 0.55
C ALA A 181 12.59 2.47 -0.31
N GLY A 182 13.02 1.31 -0.82
CA GLY A 182 14.13 1.26 -1.77
C GLY A 182 13.88 2.12 -3.03
N SER A 183 12.64 2.19 -3.50
CA SER A 183 12.23 3.11 -4.57
C SER A 183 10.72 3.31 -4.57
N ILE A 184 10.27 4.46 -5.06
CA ILE A 184 8.87 4.73 -5.43
C ILE A 184 8.90 5.17 -6.89
N SER A 185 8.42 4.32 -7.79
CA SER A 185 8.65 4.49 -9.24
C SER A 185 7.49 4.00 -10.09
N ARG A 186 7.40 4.54 -11.31
CA ARG A 186 6.34 4.24 -12.30
C ARG A 186 4.95 4.57 -11.75
N VAL A 187 4.82 5.61 -10.94
CA VAL A 187 3.54 6.11 -10.44
C VAL A 187 3.14 7.37 -11.21
N HIS A 188 1.86 7.72 -11.24
CA HIS A 188 1.37 8.90 -11.94
C HIS A 188 1.78 10.17 -11.18
N SER A 189 1.57 10.16 -9.87
CA SER A 189 1.97 11.23 -8.98
C SER A 189 2.35 10.68 -7.61
N VAL A 190 3.17 11.45 -6.89
CA VAL A 190 3.41 11.28 -5.46
C VAL A 190 3.00 12.57 -4.77
N THR A 191 2.06 12.49 -3.82
CA THR A 191 1.65 13.63 -3.00
C THR A 191 2.11 13.40 -1.58
N LEU A 192 2.84 14.38 -1.01
CA LEU A 192 3.20 14.35 0.42
C LEU A 192 2.45 15.46 1.15
N THR A 193 1.63 15.09 2.12
CA THR A 193 0.85 16.00 2.96
C THR A 193 1.40 15.94 4.37
N ASP A 194 1.84 17.09 4.92
CA ASP A 194 2.52 17.19 6.22
C ASP A 194 3.70 16.23 6.35
N CYS A 195 4.44 16.07 5.26
CA CYS A 195 5.58 15.16 5.11
C CYS A 195 6.68 15.83 4.28
N ARG A 196 7.92 15.35 4.42
CA ARG A 196 9.04 15.71 3.55
C ARG A 196 9.94 14.50 3.27
N ILE A 197 10.64 14.53 2.15
CA ILE A 197 11.72 13.57 1.89
C ILE A 197 12.92 13.97 2.78
N ALA A 198 13.30 13.09 3.69
CA ALA A 198 14.44 13.26 4.58
C ALA A 198 15.74 12.66 4.03
N SER A 199 15.64 11.68 3.13
CA SER A 199 16.80 11.12 2.43
C SER A 199 16.37 10.43 1.12
N PRO A 200 17.26 10.41 0.11
CA PRO A 200 18.50 11.20 0.04
C PRO A 200 18.21 12.70 -0.16
N ASP A 201 19.16 13.56 0.23
CA ASP A 201 18.98 15.03 0.26
C ASP A 201 18.59 15.64 -1.10
N ASP A 202 18.99 14.99 -2.20
CA ASP A 202 18.73 15.43 -3.57
C ASP A 202 17.55 14.71 -4.25
N ALA A 203 16.80 13.90 -3.49
CA ALA A 203 15.57 13.30 -3.97
C ALA A 203 14.48 14.36 -4.19
N GLU A 204 13.72 14.20 -5.26
CA GLU A 204 12.59 15.06 -5.59
C GLU A 204 11.42 14.21 -6.12
N VAL A 205 10.20 14.70 -5.91
CA VAL A 205 9.01 14.16 -6.58
C VAL A 205 9.05 14.58 -8.04
N THR A 206 8.86 13.60 -8.93
CA THR A 206 8.80 13.76 -10.38
C THR A 206 7.46 13.26 -10.90
N GLU A 207 7.20 13.44 -12.19
CA GLU A 207 6.01 12.88 -12.88
C GLU A 207 5.97 11.34 -12.94
N SER A 208 6.97 10.65 -12.39
CA SER A 208 7.08 9.18 -12.45
C SER A 208 7.38 8.51 -11.11
N GLY A 209 7.32 9.25 -9.99
CA GLY A 209 7.77 8.80 -8.68
C GLY A 209 8.86 9.69 -8.10
N ILE A 210 9.74 9.11 -7.28
CA ILE A 210 10.84 9.85 -6.63
C ILE A 210 12.16 9.55 -7.36
N SER A 211 12.93 10.61 -7.66
CA SER A 211 14.10 10.57 -8.56
C SER A 211 15.30 9.74 -8.07
N ARG A 212 15.28 9.30 -6.80
CA ARG A 212 16.38 8.60 -6.13
C ARG A 212 15.88 7.35 -5.40
N ALA A 213 16.78 6.39 -5.24
CA ALA A 213 16.56 5.20 -4.43
C ALA A 213 16.74 5.50 -2.93
N ASN A 214 16.36 4.54 -2.10
CA ASN A 214 16.47 4.55 -0.64
C ASN A 214 15.77 5.77 -0.03
N VAL A 215 14.53 5.93 -0.47
CA VAL A 215 13.63 7.01 -0.07
C VAL A 215 13.31 6.85 1.42
N PHE A 216 13.53 7.92 2.16
CA PHE A 216 13.06 8.06 3.53
C PHE A 216 12.22 9.33 3.63
N ILE A 217 10.95 9.15 3.98
CA ILE A 217 9.97 10.22 4.18
C ILE A 217 9.62 10.27 5.65
N VAL A 218 9.49 11.48 6.19
CA VAL A 218 9.14 11.72 7.59
C VAL A 218 8.00 12.74 7.70
N PRO A 219 7.16 12.65 8.73
CA PRO A 219 6.17 13.68 9.01
C PRO A 219 6.84 15.01 9.35
N VAL A 220 6.21 16.09 8.93
CA VAL A 220 6.55 17.46 9.33
C VAL A 220 5.49 17.92 10.31
N TYR A 221 5.81 17.81 11.60
CA TYR A 221 4.99 18.45 12.62
C TYR A 221 5.32 19.93 12.65
N PRO A 222 4.32 20.83 12.65
CA PRO A 222 4.58 22.23 12.92
C PRO A 222 5.21 22.31 14.31
N THR A 223 6.52 22.53 14.36
CA THR A 223 7.15 22.99 15.59
C THR A 223 6.51 24.34 15.89
N GLY A 224 6.10 24.60 17.13
CA GLY A 224 5.45 25.85 17.54
C GLY A 224 6.34 27.09 17.46
N ILE A 225 7.30 27.11 16.53
CA ILE A 225 8.30 28.14 16.30
C ILE A 225 8.40 28.28 14.78
N ASN A 226 8.26 29.49 14.27
CA ASN A 226 8.37 29.89 12.87
C ASN A 226 9.76 29.57 12.26
N GLU A 227 10.12 28.31 12.12
CA GLU A 227 11.19 27.90 11.23
C GLU A 227 10.60 27.67 9.84
N VAL A 228 10.71 28.70 9.02
CA VAL A 228 10.61 28.56 7.57
C VAL A 228 11.78 27.68 7.13
N GLN A 229 11.61 26.35 7.16
CA GLN A 229 12.53 25.47 6.45
C GLN A 229 12.42 25.80 4.96
N ASP A 230 13.54 26.24 4.40
CA ASP A 230 13.67 26.82 3.07
C ASP A 230 13.51 25.70 2.00
N ASN A 231 12.29 25.20 1.82
CA ASN A 231 11.89 24.18 0.83
C ASN A 231 11.92 24.69 -0.62
N LYS A 232 12.65 25.79 -0.90
CA LYS A 232 12.72 26.43 -2.22
C LYS A 232 13.27 25.53 -3.34
N LYS A 233 13.91 24.39 -3.02
CA LYS A 233 14.44 23.46 -4.03
C LYS A 233 13.44 22.38 -4.48
N GLN A 234 12.40 22.06 -3.72
CA GLN A 234 11.54 20.89 -3.97
C GLN A 234 10.09 21.22 -4.38
N GLY A 235 9.75 22.49 -4.63
CA GLY A 235 8.43 22.86 -5.15
C GLY A 235 7.22 22.58 -4.23
N MET A 236 7.44 22.19 -2.98
CA MET A 236 6.38 21.87 -2.01
C MET A 236 6.30 22.89 -0.88
N LYS A 237 5.10 23.41 -0.59
CA LYS A 237 4.85 24.18 0.64
C LYS A 237 3.48 23.90 1.27
N VAL A 238 3.52 23.80 2.59
CA VAL A 238 2.49 23.51 3.61
C VAL A 238 1.20 24.35 3.44
N LEU A 239 0.05 23.71 3.67
CA LEU A 239 -1.29 24.28 3.56
C LEU A 239 -1.82 24.80 4.90
N ARG A 240 -2.22 26.09 4.89
CA ARG A 240 -2.97 26.94 5.86
C ARG A 240 -2.11 27.99 6.60
N ASP A 241 -2.49 29.26 6.72
CA ASP A 241 -3.77 29.97 6.48
C ASP A 241 -3.57 31.17 5.50
N ASP A 242 -4.61 31.45 4.70
CA ASP A 242 -4.93 32.73 3.98
C ASP A 242 -4.57 32.95 2.50
N ALA A 243 -3.65 32.24 1.87
CA ALA A 243 -3.50 32.28 0.40
C ALA A 243 -2.70 31.08 -0.14
N VAL A 244 -3.33 30.24 -0.95
CA VAL A 244 -2.67 29.09 -1.59
C VAL A 244 -1.94 29.56 -2.85
N TYR A 245 -0.67 29.19 -2.99
CA TYR A 245 0.11 29.39 -4.21
C TYR A 245 0.69 28.06 -4.74
N ILE A 246 0.39 27.69 -5.98
CA ILE A 246 0.98 26.61 -6.77
C ILE A 246 2.26 27.15 -7.39
N LEU A 247 3.40 26.46 -7.23
CA LEU A 247 4.63 26.80 -7.92
C LEU A 247 4.75 25.99 -9.22
N ARG A 248 4.81 26.66 -10.37
CA ARG A 248 5.21 26.07 -11.66
C ARG A 248 6.35 26.89 -12.25
N ASP A 249 7.45 26.25 -12.61
CA ASP A 249 8.60 26.89 -13.26
C ASP A 249 9.15 28.12 -12.50
N GLY A 250 9.10 28.09 -11.16
CA GLY A 250 9.54 29.20 -10.30
C GLY A 250 8.56 30.38 -10.22
N LYS A 251 7.31 30.22 -10.65
CA LYS A 251 6.24 31.23 -10.59
C LYS A 251 5.12 30.79 -9.66
N GLU A 252 4.52 31.74 -8.94
CA GLU A 252 3.46 31.49 -7.95
C GLU A 252 2.07 31.67 -8.61
N TYR A 253 1.13 30.74 -8.37
CA TYR A 253 -0.23 30.77 -8.93
C TYR A 253 -1.30 30.52 -7.86
N ASN A 254 -2.44 31.19 -7.84
CA ASN A 254 -3.48 30.93 -6.83
C ASN A 254 -4.22 29.59 -7.05
N VAL A 255 -5.12 29.21 -6.12
CA VAL A 255 -5.99 28.00 -6.26
C VAL A 255 -6.80 27.93 -7.56
N LYS A 256 -7.00 29.06 -8.26
CA LYS A 256 -7.71 29.13 -9.55
C LYS A 256 -6.77 29.00 -10.75
N GLY A 257 -5.47 28.81 -10.52
CA GLY A 257 -4.44 28.73 -11.56
C GLY A 257 -4.02 30.09 -12.12
N GLU A 258 -4.32 31.21 -11.45
CA GLU A 258 -3.93 32.56 -11.88
C GLU A 258 -2.56 32.93 -11.31
N ARG A 259 -1.67 33.50 -12.12
CA ARG A 259 -0.32 33.88 -11.67
C ARG A 259 -0.36 35.05 -10.69
N VAL A 260 0.34 34.92 -9.57
CA VAL A 260 0.40 35.91 -8.48
C VAL A 260 1.80 36.53 -8.33
N ARG A 261 2.87 35.80 -8.70
CA ARG A 261 4.25 36.31 -8.79
C ARG A 261 5.04 35.64 -9.92
#